data_AF-A0A7S2JZD7-F1
#
_entry.id   AF-A0A7S2JZD7-F1
#
_cell.length_a   1.000
_cell.length_b   1.000
_cell.length_c   1.000
_cell.angle_alpha   90.00
_cell.angle_beta   90.00
_cell.angle_gamma   90.00
#
_symmetry.space_group_name_H-M   'P 1'
#
loop_
_entity.id
_entity.type
_entity.pdbx_description
1 polymer ?
#
loop_
_entity_poly.entity_id
_entity_poly.type
_entity_poly.pdbx_seq_one_letter_code
_entity_poly.pdbx_strand_id
1 'polypeptide(L)'
;VAFGGQRLGGSKLFGVQLNDGYTRLAAEDGMMFASVHPHMALELIYYLQKIKYQGHLYFDTFPQRTDPVKEAEYNILRVKQFWRAAKRLDRLGLMEGVLRRHDALGSLEIVEEVLAVERQRSRRKQVVEAPPLPEDHATEQQ
;
A
#
# COMPACT_ATOMS: atom_id res chain seq x y z
N VAL A 1 -22.20 6.96 24.00
CA VAL A 1 -22.36 5.52 23.69
C VAL A 1 -21.00 4.85 23.92
N ALA A 2 -20.91 4.00 24.93
CA ALA A 2 -19.73 3.18 25.20
C ALA A 2 -19.74 1.98 24.25
N PHE A 3 -18.63 1.71 23.56
CA PHE A 3 -18.50 0.52 22.72
C PHE A 3 -17.97 -0.66 23.55
N GLY A 4 -18.83 -1.19 24.42
CA GLY A 4 -18.80 -2.59 24.82
C GLY A 4 -19.87 -3.32 24.03
N GLY A 5 -19.48 -4.15 23.06
CA GLY A 5 -20.42 -4.79 22.13
C GLY A 5 -19.90 -6.13 21.63
N GLN A 6 -20.42 -7.18 22.24
CA GLN A 6 -20.30 -8.60 21.92
C GLN A 6 -20.56 -8.87 20.43
N ARG A 7 -19.59 -9.44 19.69
CA ARG A 7 -19.81 -9.93 18.30
C ARG A 7 -20.53 -11.28 18.35
N LEU A 8 -21.85 -11.26 18.34
CA LEU A 8 -22.67 -12.42 17.98
C LEU A 8 -22.75 -12.45 16.44
N GLY A 9 -21.91 -13.29 15.82
CA GLY A 9 -21.76 -13.44 14.37
C GLY A 9 -20.28 -13.39 13.97
N GLY A 10 -19.69 -14.55 13.64
CA GLY A 10 -18.27 -14.64 13.26
C GLY A 10 -17.93 -13.73 12.07
N SER A 11 -16.71 -13.19 12.04
CA SER A 11 -16.17 -12.44 10.90
C SER A 11 -16.28 -13.32 9.63
N LYS A 12 -17.02 -12.85 8.61
CA LYS A 12 -17.16 -13.54 7.32
C LYS A 12 -16.04 -13.19 6.32
N LEU A 13 -15.14 -12.28 6.68
CA LEU A 13 -13.97 -11.94 5.88
C LEU A 13 -12.82 -12.86 6.31
N PHE A 14 -12.51 -13.86 5.49
CA PHE A 14 -11.49 -14.89 5.79
C PHE A 14 -10.14 -14.60 5.14
N GLY A 15 -10.16 -13.98 3.96
CA GLY A 15 -8.99 -13.67 3.13
C GLY A 15 -9.27 -12.43 2.29
N VAL A 16 -8.22 -11.73 1.89
CA VAL A 16 -8.28 -10.64 0.90
C VAL A 16 -7.25 -10.95 -0.18
N GLN A 17 -7.69 -10.94 -1.44
CA GLN A 17 -6.82 -11.03 -2.60
C GLN A 17 -6.48 -9.61 -3.05
N LEU A 18 -5.19 -9.36 -3.28
CA LEU A 18 -4.63 -8.06 -3.59
C LEU A 18 -4.03 -8.08 -4.99
N ASN A 19 -4.48 -7.14 -5.80
CA ASN A 19 -3.95 -6.80 -7.10
C ASN A 19 -4.32 -5.34 -7.41
N ASP A 20 -4.11 -4.92 -8.64
CA ASP A 20 -4.64 -3.69 -9.22
C ASP A 20 -5.00 -3.94 -10.69
N GLY A 21 -5.70 -3.02 -11.32
CA GLY A 21 -6.23 -3.22 -12.67
C GLY A 21 -6.78 -1.94 -13.26
N TYR A 22 -6.86 -1.84 -14.59
CA TYR A 22 -7.73 -0.84 -15.22
C TYR A 22 -9.16 -1.38 -15.26
N THR A 23 -10.13 -0.54 -14.93
CA THR A 23 -11.54 -0.94 -14.95
C THR A 23 -11.97 -1.28 -16.38
N ARG A 24 -12.20 -2.56 -16.66
CA ARG A 24 -12.77 -3.07 -17.91
C ARG A 24 -13.87 -4.08 -17.60
N LEU A 25 -14.94 -4.07 -18.40
CA LEU A 25 -16.00 -5.06 -18.27
C LEU A 25 -15.42 -6.47 -18.53
N ALA A 26 -15.54 -7.34 -17.52
CA ALA A 26 -15.17 -8.75 -17.58
C ALA A 26 -13.67 -9.07 -17.78
N ALA A 27 -12.75 -8.20 -17.33
CA ALA A 27 -11.31 -8.48 -17.37
C ALA A 27 -10.62 -8.13 -16.04
N GLU A 28 -9.76 -9.04 -15.57
CA GLU A 28 -8.84 -8.84 -14.46
C GLU A 28 -7.43 -8.69 -15.05
N ASP A 29 -6.81 -7.52 -14.90
CA ASP A 29 -5.43 -7.32 -15.40
C ASP A 29 -4.40 -7.98 -14.47
N GLY A 30 -4.73 -8.17 -13.18
CA GLY A 30 -3.84 -8.76 -12.17
C GLY A 30 -2.53 -8.00 -11.99
N MET A 31 -2.56 -6.67 -12.00
CA MET A 31 -1.37 -5.84 -11.84
C MET A 31 -0.90 -5.77 -10.37
N MET A 32 0.33 -5.29 -10.19
CA MET A 32 0.93 -5.04 -8.88
C MET A 32 0.05 -4.13 -8.02
N PHE A 33 -0.06 -4.45 -6.74
CA PHE A 33 -0.89 -3.72 -5.79
C PHE A 33 -0.58 -2.22 -5.78
N ALA A 34 -1.62 -1.39 -5.91
CA ALA A 34 -1.54 0.08 -5.86
C ALA A 34 -0.72 0.73 -7.00
N SER A 35 -0.59 0.07 -8.15
CA SER A 35 0.08 0.60 -9.34
C SER A 35 -0.80 1.57 -10.15
N VAL A 36 -2.12 1.39 -10.14
CA VAL A 36 -3.09 2.23 -10.86
C VAL A 36 -3.93 3.03 -9.88
N HIS A 37 -4.38 2.41 -8.78
CA HIS A 37 -5.33 3.00 -7.84
C HIS A 37 -4.78 3.11 -6.41
N PRO A 38 -3.74 3.93 -6.18
CA PRO A 38 -3.11 4.04 -4.87
C PRO A 38 -4.03 4.62 -3.78
N HIS A 39 -5.06 5.39 -4.13
CA HIS A 39 -5.99 5.94 -3.13
C HIS A 39 -6.93 4.86 -2.60
N MET A 40 -7.54 4.06 -3.47
CA MET A 40 -8.40 2.93 -3.09
C MET A 40 -7.62 1.86 -2.32
N ALA A 41 -6.38 1.58 -2.75
CA ALA A 41 -5.50 0.66 -2.04
C ALA A 41 -5.19 1.13 -0.61
N LEU A 42 -4.99 2.44 -0.39
CA LEU A 42 -4.76 2.97 0.96
C LEU A 42 -6.02 2.89 1.82
N GLU A 43 -7.18 3.20 1.26
CA GLU A 43 -8.47 3.08 1.94
C GLU A 43 -8.74 1.64 2.40
N LEU A 44 -8.53 0.66 1.52
CA LEU A 44 -8.65 -0.76 1.87
C LEU A 44 -7.79 -1.10 3.09
N ILE A 45 -6.50 -0.76 3.04
CA ILE A 45 -5.56 -1.07 4.13
C ILE A 45 -5.92 -0.32 5.43
N TYR A 46 -6.40 0.93 5.33
CA TYR A 46 -6.89 1.69 6.47
C TYR A 46 -8.05 0.98 7.18
N TYR A 47 -9.06 0.54 6.44
CA TYR A 47 -10.20 -0.16 7.03
C TYR A 47 -9.85 -1.56 7.54
N LEU A 48 -8.97 -2.31 6.87
CA LEU A 48 -8.48 -3.59 7.39
C LEU A 48 -7.80 -3.42 8.76
N GLN A 49 -7.02 -2.35 8.95
CA GLN A 49 -6.47 -2.01 10.27
C GLN A 49 -7.56 -1.59 11.26
N LYS A 50 -8.50 -0.74 10.84
CA LYS A 50 -9.56 -0.21 11.72
C LYS A 50 -10.45 -1.32 12.30
N ILE A 51 -10.77 -2.33 11.49
CA ILE A 51 -11.56 -3.49 11.93
C ILE A 51 -10.73 -4.57 12.64
N LYS A 52 -9.42 -4.34 12.82
CA LYS A 52 -8.46 -5.30 13.38
C LYS A 52 -8.51 -6.64 12.66
N TYR A 53 -8.45 -6.59 11.32
CA TYR A 53 -8.46 -7.78 10.49
C TYR A 53 -7.26 -8.68 10.82
N GLN A 54 -7.53 -9.97 11.02
CA GLN A 54 -6.53 -11.00 11.38
C GLN A 54 -6.42 -12.12 10.34
N GLY A 55 -7.15 -12.02 9.22
CA GLY A 55 -7.06 -12.99 8.14
C GLY A 55 -5.85 -12.75 7.23
N HIS A 56 -5.76 -13.54 6.16
CA HIS A 56 -4.63 -13.50 5.25
C HIS A 56 -4.82 -12.48 4.12
N LEU A 57 -3.68 -11.95 3.64
CA LEU A 57 -3.58 -11.16 2.42
C LEU A 57 -2.82 -12.01 1.40
N TYR A 58 -3.44 -12.24 0.24
CA TYR A 58 -2.87 -12.99 -0.87
C TYR A 58 -2.61 -12.05 -2.04
N PHE A 59 -1.56 -12.28 -2.81
CA PHE A 59 -1.35 -11.56 -4.06
C PHE A 59 -1.94 -12.38 -5.21
N ASP A 60 -2.93 -11.82 -5.89
CA ASP A 60 -3.59 -12.43 -7.06
C ASP A 60 -3.19 -11.64 -8.31
N THR A 61 -1.89 -11.67 -8.62
CA THR A 61 -1.28 -10.94 -9.74
C THR A 61 -0.81 -11.87 -10.85
N PHE A 62 -0.78 -11.36 -12.07
CA PHE A 62 -0.42 -12.10 -13.29
C PHE A 62 0.87 -11.55 -13.90
N PRO A 63 2.06 -12.01 -13.47
CA PRO A 63 3.35 -11.52 -13.95
C PRO A 63 3.63 -11.99 -15.39
N GLN A 64 2.99 -11.37 -16.38
CA GLN A 64 3.14 -11.75 -17.80
C GLN A 64 4.41 -11.18 -18.44
N ARG A 65 4.89 -10.03 -17.96
CA ARG A 65 6.02 -9.26 -18.56
C ARG A 65 7.06 -8.83 -17.52
N THR A 66 7.05 -9.49 -16.37
CA THR A 66 7.83 -9.16 -15.19
C THR A 66 8.45 -10.45 -14.64
N ASP A 67 9.54 -10.32 -13.91
CA ASP A 67 10.07 -11.41 -13.11
C ASP A 67 9.08 -11.67 -11.94
N PRO A 68 8.50 -12.88 -11.83
CA PRO A 68 7.46 -13.18 -10.85
C PRO A 68 7.96 -13.06 -9.40
N VAL A 69 9.24 -13.35 -9.15
CA VAL A 69 9.84 -13.23 -7.81
C VAL A 69 9.98 -11.76 -7.44
N LYS A 70 10.53 -10.95 -8.36
CA LYS A 70 10.67 -9.50 -8.14
C LYS A 70 9.33 -8.80 -7.98
N GLU A 71 8.31 -9.25 -8.71
CA GLU A 71 6.94 -8.74 -8.58
C GLU A 71 6.35 -9.05 -7.19
N ALA A 72 6.51 -10.28 -6.71
CA ALA A 72 6.07 -10.66 -5.37
C ALA A 72 6.79 -9.85 -4.28
N GLU A 73 8.12 -9.69 -4.39
CA GLU A 73 8.91 -8.85 -3.49
C GLU A 73 8.43 -7.39 -3.49
N TYR A 74 8.16 -6.83 -4.68
CA TYR A 74 7.60 -5.49 -4.84
C TYR A 74 6.25 -5.37 -4.13
N ASN A 75 5.34 -6.31 -4.35
CA ASN A 75 4.01 -6.32 -3.73
C ASN A 75 4.09 -6.40 -2.20
N ILE A 76 4.97 -7.25 -1.65
CA ILE A 76 5.22 -7.33 -0.20
C ILE A 76 5.68 -5.97 0.35
N LEU A 77 6.67 -5.35 -0.32
CA LEU A 77 7.19 -4.05 0.07
C LEU A 77 6.09 -2.99 0.02
N ARG A 78 5.26 -3.01 -1.04
CA ARG A 78 4.20 -2.04 -1.28
C ARG A 78 3.10 -2.13 -0.22
N VAL A 79 2.63 -3.33 0.11
CA VAL A 79 1.67 -3.54 1.20
C VAL A 79 2.25 -3.05 2.53
N LYS A 80 3.51 -3.34 2.83
CA LYS A 80 4.18 -2.83 4.05
C LYS A 80 4.28 -1.30 4.11
N GLN A 81 4.45 -0.63 2.98
CA GLN A 81 4.41 0.84 2.90
C GLN A 81 3.01 1.36 3.20
N PHE A 82 2.00 0.80 2.56
CA PHE A 82 0.61 1.20 2.74
C PHE A 82 0.11 0.93 4.16
N TRP A 83 0.55 -0.17 4.76
CA TRP A 83 0.27 -0.47 6.16
C TRP A 83 0.82 0.60 7.11
N ARG A 84 2.02 1.11 6.83
CA ARG A 84 2.62 2.21 7.61
C ARG A 84 1.92 3.54 7.37
N ALA A 85 1.53 3.84 6.13
CA ALA A 85 0.74 5.03 5.79
C ALA A 85 -0.61 5.04 6.53
N ALA A 86 -1.37 3.95 6.47
CA ALA A 86 -2.64 3.80 7.18
C ALA A 86 -2.47 3.97 8.71
N LYS A 87 -1.44 3.34 9.30
CA LYS A 87 -1.14 3.50 10.73
C LYS A 87 -0.81 4.95 11.09
N ARG A 88 -0.15 5.70 10.20
CA ARG A 88 0.14 7.13 10.39
C ARG A 88 -1.14 7.96 10.34
N LEU A 89 -2.05 7.69 9.40
CA LEU A 89 -3.35 8.36 9.31
C LEU A 89 -4.17 8.19 10.59
N ASP A 90 -4.26 6.95 11.09
CA ASP A 90 -5.02 6.64 12.31
C ASP A 90 -4.38 7.27 13.56
N ARG A 91 -3.05 7.13 13.72
CA ARG A 91 -2.33 7.69 14.88
C ARG A 91 -2.45 9.21 14.99
N LEU A 92 -2.49 9.91 13.87
CA LEU A 92 -2.60 11.38 13.84
C LEU A 92 -4.06 11.87 13.89
N GLY A 93 -5.05 10.96 13.87
CA GLY A 93 -6.47 11.32 13.83
C GLY A 93 -6.90 12.08 12.57
N LEU A 94 -6.02 12.12 11.56
CA LEU A 94 -6.19 12.95 10.36
C LEU A 94 -7.45 12.55 9.58
N MET A 95 -7.61 11.23 9.36
CA MET A 95 -8.72 10.69 8.57
C MET A 95 -10.06 10.86 9.30
N GLU A 96 -10.13 10.62 10.60
CA GLU A 96 -11.36 10.78 11.37
C GLU A 96 -11.84 12.24 11.40
N GLY A 97 -10.90 13.18 11.46
CA GLY A 97 -11.19 14.61 11.40
C GLY A 97 -11.86 15.03 10.10
N VAL A 98 -11.31 14.64 8.94
CA VAL A 98 -11.87 14.99 7.62
C VAL A 98 -13.18 14.26 7.32
N LEU A 99 -13.29 12.98 7.70
CA LEU A 99 -14.53 12.21 7.53
C LEU A 99 -15.70 12.83 8.31
N ARG A 100 -15.47 13.25 9.56
CA ARG A 100 -16.52 13.89 10.38
C ARG A 100 -17.01 15.22 9.83
N ARG A 101 -16.19 15.92 9.05
CA ARG A 101 -16.53 17.21 8.44
C ARG A 101 -17.05 17.10 7.01
N HIS A 102 -17.12 15.88 6.46
CA HIS A 102 -17.39 15.65 5.03
C HIS A 102 -16.44 16.46 4.12
N ASP A 103 -15.18 16.59 4.54
CA ASP A 103 -14.16 17.41 3.91
C ASP A 103 -13.43 16.59 2.83
N ALA A 104 -14.00 16.57 1.62
CA ALA A 104 -13.47 15.79 0.50
C ALA A 104 -12.09 16.28 0.04
N LEU A 105 -11.86 17.59 0.03
CA LEU A 105 -10.58 18.18 -0.37
C LEU A 105 -9.49 17.86 0.64
N GLY A 106 -9.75 18.07 1.94
CA GLY A 106 -8.80 17.71 2.99
C GLY A 106 -8.52 16.21 3.02
N SER A 107 -9.50 15.36 2.66
CA SER A 107 -9.28 13.91 2.53
C SER A 107 -8.27 13.58 1.43
N LEU A 108 -8.38 14.22 0.26
CA LEU A 108 -7.44 14.05 -0.84
C LEU A 108 -6.04 14.53 -0.47
N GLU A 109 -5.91 15.74 0.08
CA GLU A 109 -4.63 16.33 0.47
C GLU A 109 -3.87 15.43 1.47
N ILE A 110 -4.56 14.93 2.50
CA ILE A 110 -3.97 14.06 3.52
C ILE A 110 -3.52 12.71 2.92
N VAL A 111 -4.31 12.14 2.01
CA VAL A 111 -3.97 10.89 1.31
C VAL A 111 -2.73 11.09 0.43
N GLU A 112 -2.66 12.19 -0.31
CA GLU A 112 -1.50 12.52 -1.14
C GLU A 112 -0.23 12.73 -0.31
N GLU A 113 -0.33 13.50 0.78
CA GLU A 113 0.79 13.78 1.68
C GLU A 113 1.34 12.49 2.29
N VAL A 114 0.49 11.64 2.85
CA VAL A 114 0.94 10.42 3.53
C VAL A 114 1.63 9.45 2.56
N LEU A 115 1.12 9.34 1.32
CA LEU A 115 1.74 8.53 0.28
C LEU A 115 3.07 9.13 -0.20
N ALA A 116 3.18 10.45 -0.29
CA ALA A 116 4.43 11.12 -0.61
C ALA A 116 5.53 10.86 0.44
N VAL A 117 5.19 10.92 1.73
CA VAL A 117 6.11 10.63 2.84
C VAL A 117 6.66 9.20 2.75
N GLU A 118 5.80 8.20 2.49
CA GLU A 118 6.25 6.81 2.40
C GLU A 118 7.11 6.53 1.15
N ARG A 119 6.84 7.23 0.03
CA ARG A 119 7.71 7.18 -1.17
C ARG A 119 9.10 7.74 -0.86
N GLN A 120 9.19 8.89 -0.21
CA GLN A 120 10.47 9.51 0.17
C GLN A 120 11.28 8.62 1.13
N ARG A 121 10.63 8.02 2.13
CA ARG A 121 11.27 7.08 3.06
C ARG A 121 11.87 5.87 2.34
N SER A 122 11.14 5.32 1.38
CA SER A 122 11.58 4.12 0.65
C SER A 122 12.78 4.42 -0.26
N ARG A 123 12.78 5.58 -0.94
CA ARG A 123 13.94 6.05 -1.73
C ARG A 123 15.18 6.24 -0.85
N ARG A 124 15.03 6.87 0.33
CA ARG A 124 16.16 7.06 1.25
C ARG A 124 16.77 5.73 1.72
N LYS A 125 15.94 4.72 2.01
CA LYS A 125 16.44 3.39 2.38
C LYS A 125 17.22 2.73 1.24
N GLN A 126 16.68 2.78 0.02
CA GLN A 126 17.37 2.21 -1.15
C GLN A 126 18.71 2.91 -1.45
N VAL A 127 18.81 4.22 -1.28
CA VAL A 127 20.08 4.95 -1.45
C VAL A 127 21.12 4.53 -0.41
N VAL A 128 20.70 4.26 0.83
CA VAL A 128 21.61 3.81 1.90
C VAL A 128 22.04 2.35 1.72
N GLU A 129 21.18 1.51 1.14
CA GLU A 129 21.42 0.08 0.92
C GLU A 129 22.03 -0.24 -0.46
N ALA A 130 22.19 0.77 -1.34
CA ALA A 130 22.79 0.56 -2.65
C ALA A 130 24.28 0.21 -2.51
N PRO A 131 24.77 -0.82 -3.24
CA PRO A 131 26.19 -1.10 -3.27
C PRO A 131 26.94 0.14 -3.81
N PRO A 132 28.19 0.38 -3.33
CA PRO A 132 29.00 1.48 -3.85
C PRO A 132 29.10 1.34 -5.37
N LEU A 133 29.04 2.49 -6.06
CA LEU A 133 29.25 2.52 -7.51
C LEU A 133 30.60 1.85 -7.81
N PRO A 134 30.68 1.00 -8.86
CA PRO A 134 31.96 0.44 -9.27
C PRO A 134 32.94 1.59 -9.50
N GLU A 135 34.15 1.46 -8.95
CA GLU A 135 35.20 2.45 -9.20
C GLU A 135 35.39 2.59 -10.71
N ASP A 136 35.40 3.84 -11.18
CA ASP A 136 35.59 4.17 -12.57
C ASP A 136 37.04 3.81 -12.95
N HIS A 137 37.27 2.54 -13.28
CA HIS A 137 38.46 2.13 -13.99
C HIS A 137 38.32 2.59 -15.43
N ALA A 138 38.37 3.92 -15.63
CA ALA A 138 38.60 4.55 -16.90
C ALA A 138 39.99 4.11 -17.37
N THR A 139 40.00 2.96 -18.03
CA THR A 139 40.92 2.46 -19.04
C THR A 139 42.01 3.47 -19.40
N GLU A 140 43.14 3.43 -18.69
CA GLU A 140 44.44 3.72 -19.28
C GLU A 140 44.71 2.62 -20.33
N GLN A 141 44.20 2.83 -21.54
CA GLN A 141 44.74 2.18 -22.73
C GLN A 141 45.30 3.28 -23.62
N GLN A 142 46.60 3.48 -23.41
CA GLN A 142 47.67 3.73 -24.38
C GLN A 142 47.33 4.46 -25.68
#